data_AF-A0A524DDZ1-F1
#
_entry.id   AF-A0A524DDZ1-F1
#
_cell.length_a   1.000
_cell.length_b   1.000
_cell.length_c   1.000
_cell.angle_alpha   90.00
_cell.angle_beta   90.00
_cell.angle_gamma   90.00
#
_symmetry.space_group_name_H-M   'P 1'
#
loop_
_entity.id
_entity.type
_entity.pdbx_description
1 polymer ?
#
loop_
_entity_poly.entity_id
_entity_poly.type
_entity_poly.pdbx_seq_one_letter_code
_entity_poly.pdbx_strand_id
1 'polypeptide(L)'
;MSDYLIKSFKDDFAPILFYFDIFSTEIFKHPILPLPLRIDRLYNGDTTAFIYPNAHQIQTQLNELDLVLNYYNFYKIGLNNFVKYSKLNYSKLKNDFSDLKNETIKEWFRLSCDIVVHNPDLEKDLTFMISEFINLYSIYLKKGIKMDSACLKELLIDHCDKIVDYFRNKIEKNEIITVKDKEEQIVELYKERRSKFYPDIIEHDVVILNNYKVRKMKFVPYLIYDDILDCYTYNKKLLLEGEKESYPLDLWQVNQIINKRSNIENINKEIYDLKYFNISEVNLDNIL
;
A
#
# COMPACT_ATOMS: atom_id res chain seq x y z
N MET A 1 -11.16 23.09 24.71
CA MET A 1 -10.61 22.92 23.36
C MET A 1 -11.37 21.78 22.71
N SER A 2 -12.14 22.02 21.66
CA SER A 2 -12.82 20.94 20.94
C SER A 2 -11.78 20.23 20.09
N ASP A 3 -11.38 19.02 20.50
CA ASP A 3 -10.62 18.14 19.64
C ASP A 3 -11.49 17.86 18.41
N TYR A 4 -11.12 18.44 17.27
CA TYR A 4 -11.59 17.97 15.96
C TYR A 4 -10.97 16.59 15.74
N LEU A 5 -11.50 15.58 16.44
CA LEU A 5 -11.28 14.18 16.13
C LEU A 5 -11.92 13.94 14.77
N ILE A 6 -11.09 13.58 13.79
CA ILE A 6 -11.60 13.08 12.51
C ILE A 6 -12.38 11.82 12.86
N LYS A 7 -13.65 11.77 12.47
CA LYS A 7 -14.56 10.70 12.88
C LYS A 7 -14.01 9.34 12.42
N SER A 8 -13.44 8.58 13.34
CA SER A 8 -13.06 7.18 13.14
C SER A 8 -14.08 6.27 13.85
N PHE A 9 -14.33 5.11 13.26
CA PHE A 9 -15.17 4.09 13.90
C PHE A 9 -14.28 3.17 14.74
N LYS A 10 -14.67 2.95 16.00
CA LYS A 10 -13.89 2.21 16.99
C LYS A 10 -13.58 0.77 16.57
N ASP A 11 -14.50 0.15 15.83
CA ASP A 11 -14.35 -1.24 15.36
C ASP A 11 -13.93 -1.31 13.89
N ASP A 12 -13.58 -0.19 13.24
CA ASP A 12 -13.15 -0.23 11.83
C ASP A 12 -11.69 -0.72 11.70
N PHE A 13 -11.53 -1.78 10.92
CA PHE A 13 -10.33 -2.57 10.68
C PHE A 13 -9.28 -1.83 9.84
N ALA A 14 -9.70 -0.88 9.00
CA ALA A 14 -8.82 0.07 8.32
C ALA A 14 -7.53 -0.53 7.72
N PRO A 15 -7.60 -1.55 6.85
CA PRO A 15 -6.39 -2.16 6.32
C PRO A 15 -5.59 -1.17 5.46
N ILE A 16 -4.31 -1.02 5.77
CA ILE A 16 -3.32 -0.47 4.86
C ILE A 16 -2.68 -1.65 4.14
N LEU A 17 -2.97 -1.74 2.86
CA LEU A 17 -2.18 -2.53 1.93
C LEU A 17 -0.83 -1.82 1.80
N PHE A 18 0.20 -2.36 2.43
CA PHE A 18 1.53 -1.79 2.28
C PHE A 18 1.97 -2.17 0.86
N TYR A 19 2.07 -1.24 -0.12
CA TYR A 19 3.12 -1.21 -1.17
C TYR A 19 2.85 -0.30 -2.40
N PHE A 20 3.98 0.17 -2.97
CA PHE A 20 4.31 0.90 -4.21
C PHE A 20 3.70 2.27 -4.47
N ASP A 21 4.59 3.24 -4.73
CA ASP A 21 4.32 4.50 -5.43
C ASP A 21 3.10 5.31 -4.96
N ILE A 22 3.17 5.71 -3.69
CA ILE A 22 1.99 6.08 -2.91
C ILE A 22 1.70 7.59 -2.99
N PHE A 23 2.59 8.40 -3.58
CA PHE A 23 2.39 9.85 -3.68
C PHE A 23 3.12 10.47 -4.85
N SER A 24 2.56 11.59 -5.35
CA SER A 24 3.35 12.63 -5.99
C SER A 24 4.28 13.27 -4.95
N THR A 25 5.52 12.83 -4.87
CA THR A 25 6.60 13.56 -4.17
C THR A 25 7.43 14.32 -5.20
N GLU A 26 8.32 15.24 -4.77
CA GLU A 26 9.31 15.85 -5.68
C GLU A 26 10.16 14.79 -6.41
N ILE A 27 10.30 13.61 -5.80
CA ILE A 27 11.08 12.47 -6.31
C ILE A 27 10.18 11.55 -7.15
N PHE A 28 9.01 11.15 -6.66
CA PHE A 28 8.05 10.29 -7.36
C PHE A 28 6.83 11.10 -7.76
N LYS A 29 6.84 11.82 -8.88
CA LYS A 29 5.81 12.84 -9.16
C LYS A 29 4.38 12.33 -9.38
N HIS A 30 4.16 11.04 -9.63
CA HIS A 30 2.81 10.54 -9.95
C HIS A 30 2.60 9.10 -9.50
N PRO A 31 1.70 8.84 -8.54
CA PRO A 31 1.49 7.50 -8.01
C PRO A 31 0.85 6.61 -9.07
N ILE A 32 1.47 5.50 -9.42
CA ILE A 32 0.89 4.37 -10.15
C ILE A 32 -0.01 3.53 -9.21
N LEU A 33 0.12 3.71 -7.88
CA LEU A 33 -0.50 2.86 -6.85
C LEU A 33 -0.90 3.64 -5.56
N PRO A 34 -1.90 4.52 -5.54
CA PRO A 34 -2.48 5.00 -4.31
C PRO A 34 -3.42 3.93 -3.76
N LEU A 35 -3.06 3.44 -2.59
CA LEU A 35 -3.94 2.65 -1.73
C LEU A 35 -4.57 3.59 -0.71
N PRO A 36 -5.79 3.30 -0.21
CA PRO A 36 -6.47 4.16 0.75
C PRO A 36 -5.56 4.46 1.94
N LEU A 37 -5.13 5.71 2.01
CA LEU A 37 -4.28 6.19 3.07
C LEU A 37 -5.15 6.43 4.28
N ARG A 38 -5.01 5.56 5.27
CA ARG A 38 -5.65 5.75 6.56
C ARG A 38 -4.88 6.78 7.40
N ILE A 39 -4.58 7.95 6.82
CA ILE A 39 -3.95 9.07 7.52
C ILE A 39 -4.81 9.54 8.70
N ASP A 40 -6.14 9.36 8.61
CA ASP A 40 -7.08 9.58 9.71
C ASP A 40 -6.70 8.77 10.96
N ARG A 41 -6.25 7.53 10.78
CA ARG A 41 -5.81 6.66 11.88
C ARG A 41 -4.54 7.18 12.53
N LEU A 42 -3.57 7.57 11.73
CA LEU A 42 -2.34 8.17 12.22
C LEU A 42 -2.60 9.52 12.92
N TYR A 43 -3.53 10.34 12.43
CA TYR A 43 -3.93 11.59 13.10
C TYR A 43 -4.58 11.37 14.45
N ASN A 44 -5.39 10.32 14.56
CA ASN A 44 -6.09 9.95 15.79
C ASN A 44 -5.23 9.10 16.75
N GLY A 45 -4.07 8.62 16.30
CA GLY A 45 -3.27 7.63 17.04
C GLY A 45 -3.92 6.24 17.12
N ASP A 46 -4.87 5.96 16.23
CA ASP A 46 -5.58 4.69 16.15
C ASP A 46 -4.74 3.63 15.43
N THR A 47 -4.86 2.37 15.83
CA THR A 47 -4.18 1.25 15.15
C THR A 47 -4.57 1.13 13.69
N THR A 48 -3.61 0.75 12.86
CA THR A 48 -3.81 0.39 11.46
C THR A 48 -3.36 -1.04 11.22
N ALA A 49 -4.19 -1.80 10.53
CA ALA A 49 -3.86 -3.16 10.12
C ALA A 49 -2.96 -3.14 8.87
N PHE A 50 -1.73 -3.63 8.98
CA PHE A 50 -0.88 -3.84 7.81
C PHE A 50 -1.19 -5.20 7.17
N ILE A 51 -1.52 -5.19 5.89
CA ILE A 51 -1.60 -6.40 5.07
C ILE A 51 -0.24 -6.62 4.41
N TYR A 52 0.25 -7.85 4.45
CA TYR A 52 1.54 -8.25 3.90
C TYR A 52 1.37 -9.14 2.67
N PRO A 53 2.21 -9.00 1.63
CA PRO A 53 2.21 -9.95 0.53
C PRO A 53 2.78 -11.30 0.98
N ASN A 54 2.56 -12.34 0.16
CA ASN A 54 3.24 -13.61 0.31
C ASN A 54 4.73 -13.44 -0.03
N ALA A 55 5.55 -13.21 1.00
CA ALA A 55 6.98 -12.94 0.86
C ALA A 55 7.74 -14.06 0.13
N HIS A 56 7.33 -15.33 0.29
CA HIS A 56 7.96 -16.46 -0.40
C HIS A 56 7.75 -16.40 -1.91
N GLN A 57 6.53 -16.10 -2.36
CA GLN A 57 6.23 -15.95 -3.79
C GLN A 57 7.01 -14.79 -4.39
N ILE A 58 7.02 -13.63 -3.73
CA ILE A 58 7.78 -12.46 -4.18
C ILE A 58 9.28 -12.78 -4.26
N GLN A 59 9.84 -13.44 -3.24
CA GLN A 59 11.26 -13.80 -3.24
C GLN A 59 11.62 -14.79 -4.35
N THR A 60 10.73 -15.75 -4.64
CA THR A 60 10.92 -16.71 -5.73
C THR A 60 11.00 -15.99 -7.08
N GLN A 61 10.04 -15.11 -7.37
CA GLN A 61 10.02 -14.34 -8.60
C GLN A 61 11.24 -13.43 -8.74
N LEU A 62 11.65 -12.74 -7.66
CA LEU A 62 12.86 -11.92 -7.66
C LEU A 62 14.11 -12.75 -8.00
N ASN A 63 14.22 -13.96 -7.46
CA ASN A 63 15.34 -14.87 -7.77
C ASN A 63 15.36 -15.25 -9.26
N GLU A 64 14.20 -15.60 -9.83
CA GLU A 64 14.07 -15.97 -11.25
C GLU A 64 14.44 -14.81 -12.20
N LEU A 65 14.18 -13.58 -11.77
CA LEU A 65 14.46 -12.37 -12.55
C LEU A 65 15.86 -11.78 -12.30
N ASP A 66 16.69 -12.43 -11.47
CA ASP A 66 17.99 -11.93 -11.02
C ASP A 66 17.93 -10.56 -10.31
N LEU A 67 16.84 -10.35 -9.56
CA LEU A 67 16.59 -9.15 -8.78
C LEU A 67 16.67 -9.43 -7.28
N VAL A 68 16.79 -8.36 -6.50
CA VAL A 68 16.71 -8.34 -5.05
C VAL A 68 15.92 -7.12 -4.61
N LEU A 69 15.01 -7.31 -3.65
CA LEU A 69 14.25 -6.25 -3.00
C LEU A 69 14.87 -5.96 -1.62
N ASN A 70 15.29 -4.72 -1.41
CA ASN A 70 15.75 -4.22 -0.13
C ASN A 70 14.55 -3.73 0.68
N TYR A 71 13.98 -4.62 1.49
CA TYR A 71 12.82 -4.30 2.33
C TYR A 71 13.08 -3.18 3.33
N TYR A 72 14.31 -3.03 3.84
CA TYR A 72 14.66 -1.93 4.74
C TYR A 72 14.51 -0.57 4.06
N ASN A 73 15.15 -0.38 2.90
CA ASN A 73 15.02 0.85 2.12
C ASN A 73 13.59 1.06 1.65
N PHE A 74 12.91 -0.03 1.29
CA PHE A 74 11.51 -0.01 0.93
C PHE A 74 10.64 0.59 2.05
N TYR A 75 10.73 0.06 3.27
CA TYR A 75 9.98 0.56 4.42
C TYR A 75 10.36 1.98 4.80
N LYS A 76 11.65 2.28 4.84
CA LYS A 76 12.15 3.61 5.19
C LYS A 76 11.57 4.68 4.25
N ILE A 77 11.62 4.46 2.94
CA ILE A 77 11.13 5.42 1.95
C ILE A 77 9.61 5.50 1.98
N GLY A 78 8.91 4.36 2.02
CA GLY A 78 7.45 4.32 2.10
C GLY A 78 6.90 5.06 3.32
N LEU A 79 7.45 4.78 4.51
CA LEU A 79 7.04 5.45 5.75
C LEU A 79 7.43 6.93 5.77
N ASN A 80 8.59 7.31 5.23
CA ASN A 80 8.97 8.73 5.08
C ASN A 80 7.92 9.49 4.26
N ASN A 81 7.53 8.93 3.11
CA ASN A 81 6.55 9.56 2.24
C ASN A 81 5.18 9.65 2.91
N PHE A 82 4.75 8.57 3.57
CA PHE A 82 3.50 8.54 4.33
C PHE A 82 3.48 9.61 5.44
N VAL A 83 4.51 9.65 6.29
CA VAL A 83 4.62 10.62 7.39
C VAL A 83 4.67 12.04 6.86
N LYS A 84 5.46 12.32 5.82
CA LYS A 84 5.54 13.64 5.19
C LYS A 84 4.16 14.08 4.68
N TYR A 85 3.48 13.22 3.92
CA TYR A 85 2.14 13.50 3.42
C TYR A 85 1.13 13.74 4.56
N SER A 86 1.14 12.88 5.58
CA SER A 86 0.31 13.04 6.76
C SER A 86 0.55 14.40 7.44
N LYS A 87 1.81 14.82 7.65
CA LYS A 87 2.11 16.13 8.23
C LYS A 87 1.57 17.28 7.39
N LEU A 88 1.79 17.24 6.07
CA LEU A 88 1.33 18.26 5.12
C LEU A 88 -0.20 18.38 5.06
N ASN A 89 -0.93 17.29 5.25
CA ASN A 89 -2.40 17.30 5.21
C ASN A 89 -3.01 17.57 6.59
N TYR A 90 -2.35 17.19 7.68
CA TYR A 90 -2.79 17.52 9.04
C TYR A 90 -2.83 19.03 9.28
N SER A 91 -1.78 19.73 8.86
CA SER A 91 -1.70 21.19 9.00
C SER A 91 -2.81 21.91 8.23
N LYS A 92 -3.18 21.40 7.04
CA LYS A 92 -4.31 21.92 6.26
C LYS A 92 -5.66 21.69 6.94
N LEU A 93 -5.84 20.54 7.61
CA LEU A 93 -7.10 20.16 8.23
C LEU A 93 -7.40 20.93 9.51
N LYS A 94 -6.39 21.19 10.34
CA LYS A 94 -6.61 21.81 11.66
C LYS A 94 -6.77 23.33 11.62
N ASN A 95 -6.52 24.01 10.50
CA ASN A 95 -6.52 25.48 10.38
C ASN A 95 -5.66 26.22 11.42
N ASP A 96 -4.89 25.46 12.20
CA ASP A 96 -3.94 25.91 13.20
C ASP A 96 -2.60 25.32 12.78
N PHE A 97 -1.53 26.08 12.95
CA PHE A 97 -0.13 25.69 12.69
C PHE A 97 0.37 24.53 13.59
N SER A 98 -0.54 23.70 14.11
CA SER A 98 -0.21 22.54 14.92
C SER A 98 0.32 21.43 14.02
N ASP A 99 1.60 21.09 14.20
CA ASP A 99 2.18 19.93 13.55
C ASP A 99 1.72 18.64 14.20
N LEU A 100 1.59 17.60 13.38
CA LEU A 100 1.42 16.25 13.87
C LEU A 100 2.70 15.84 14.63
N LYS A 101 2.53 15.53 15.92
CA LYS A 101 3.62 15.24 16.84
C LYS A 101 4.31 13.92 16.51
N ASN A 102 5.62 13.89 16.70
CA ASN A 102 6.44 12.69 16.47
C ASN A 102 6.05 11.55 17.42
N GLU A 103 5.64 11.87 18.64
CA GLU A 103 5.16 10.91 19.64
C GLU A 103 3.89 10.20 19.15
N THR A 104 2.98 10.93 18.50
CA THR A 104 1.75 10.36 17.91
C THR A 104 2.10 9.36 16.81
N ILE A 105 3.05 9.69 15.93
CA ILE A 105 3.50 8.81 14.85
C ILE A 105 4.18 7.56 15.39
N LYS A 106 5.07 7.72 16.37
CA LYS A 106 5.78 6.59 17.02
C LYS A 106 4.80 5.65 17.71
N GLU A 107 3.84 6.20 18.44
CA GLU A 107 2.82 5.42 19.14
C GLU A 107 1.88 4.71 18.16
N TRP A 108 1.41 5.41 17.12
CA TRP A 108 0.63 4.81 16.02
C TRP A 108 1.35 3.60 15.41
N PHE A 109 2.63 3.76 15.06
CA PHE A 109 3.42 2.70 14.44
C PHE A 109 3.59 1.51 15.39
N ARG A 110 3.92 1.77 16.66
CA ARG A 110 4.07 0.74 17.69
C ARG A 110 2.78 -0.05 17.88
N LEU A 111 1.65 0.64 18.03
CA LEU A 111 0.34 0.01 18.21
C LEU A 111 -0.09 -0.78 16.95
N SER A 112 0.20 -0.26 15.77
CA SER A 112 -0.12 -0.93 14.49
C SER A 112 0.73 -2.19 14.26
N CYS A 113 1.99 -2.20 14.72
CA CYS A 113 2.83 -3.40 14.69
C CYS A 113 2.47 -4.45 15.76
N ASP A 114 1.66 -4.08 16.75
CA ASP A 114 1.18 -4.98 17.81
C ASP A 114 -0.12 -5.71 17.43
N ILE A 115 -0.64 -5.48 16.22
CA ILE A 115 -1.79 -6.21 15.68
C ILE A 115 -1.40 -7.03 14.45
N VAL A 116 -2.01 -8.20 14.33
CA VAL A 116 -1.84 -9.10 13.18
C VAL A 116 -3.19 -9.46 12.62
N VAL A 117 -3.23 -9.53 11.30
CA VAL A 117 -4.43 -9.81 10.52
C VAL A 117 -4.05 -10.75 9.41
N HIS A 118 -4.83 -11.80 9.26
CA HIS A 118 -4.70 -12.72 8.15
C HIS A 118 -5.93 -12.62 7.25
N ASN A 119 -5.77 -12.01 6.07
CA ASN A 119 -6.84 -11.93 5.09
C ASN A 119 -6.34 -12.55 3.77
N PRO A 120 -6.70 -13.81 3.48
CA PRO A 120 -6.13 -14.55 2.36
C PRO A 120 -6.26 -13.85 1.01
N ASP A 121 -7.41 -13.23 0.74
CA ASP A 121 -7.62 -12.54 -0.53
C ASP A 121 -6.86 -11.22 -0.61
N LEU A 122 -6.86 -10.38 0.44
CA LEU A 122 -6.08 -9.15 0.43
C LEU A 122 -4.57 -9.42 0.34
N GLU A 123 -4.07 -10.47 1.00
CA GLU A 123 -2.67 -10.91 0.88
C GLU A 123 -2.34 -11.36 -0.55
N LYS A 124 -3.22 -12.14 -1.16
CA LYS A 124 -3.10 -12.59 -2.56
C LYS A 124 -3.13 -11.42 -3.54
N ASP A 125 -4.04 -10.47 -3.32
CA ASP A 125 -4.24 -9.32 -4.19
C ASP A 125 -3.04 -8.37 -4.12
N LEU A 126 -2.54 -8.13 -2.91
CA LEU A 126 -1.30 -7.39 -2.71
C LEU A 126 -0.11 -8.10 -3.36
N THR A 127 0.00 -9.42 -3.21
CA THR A 127 1.04 -10.22 -3.88
C THR A 127 0.97 -10.06 -5.39
N PHE A 128 -0.22 -10.11 -5.98
CA PHE A 128 -0.40 -9.92 -7.42
C PHE A 128 0.09 -8.54 -7.88
N MET A 129 -0.32 -7.46 -7.21
CA MET A 129 0.11 -6.10 -7.59
C MET A 129 1.64 -5.94 -7.56
N ILE A 130 2.28 -6.43 -6.50
CA ILE A 130 3.73 -6.39 -6.34
C ILE A 130 4.41 -7.21 -7.44
N SER A 131 3.90 -8.42 -7.72
CA SER A 131 4.45 -9.30 -8.76
C SER A 131 4.38 -8.66 -10.15
N GLU A 132 3.27 -8.00 -10.49
CA GLU A 132 3.11 -7.29 -11.76
C GLU A 132 4.04 -6.08 -11.85
N PHE A 133 4.26 -5.35 -10.76
CA PHE A 133 5.24 -4.28 -10.73
C PHE A 133 6.67 -4.82 -10.94
N ILE A 134 7.05 -5.91 -10.27
CA ILE A 134 8.36 -6.56 -10.43
C ILE A 134 8.57 -7.00 -11.89
N ASN A 135 7.53 -7.56 -12.53
CA ASN A 135 7.56 -7.93 -13.94
C ASN A 135 7.83 -6.73 -14.86
N LEU A 136 7.07 -5.64 -14.67
CA LEU A 136 7.26 -4.38 -15.38
C LEU A 136 8.70 -3.86 -15.21
N TYR A 137 9.18 -3.81 -13.97
CA TYR A 137 10.52 -3.31 -13.64
C TYR A 137 11.63 -4.16 -14.26
N SER A 138 11.49 -5.48 -14.25
CA SER A 138 12.41 -6.41 -14.93
C SER A 138 12.48 -6.16 -16.45
N ILE A 139 11.34 -5.93 -17.10
CA ILE A 139 11.29 -5.64 -18.55
C ILE A 139 12.01 -4.31 -18.83
N TYR A 140 11.73 -3.28 -18.03
CA TYR A 140 12.39 -1.97 -18.11
C TYR A 140 13.92 -2.11 -18.05
N LEU A 141 14.45 -2.85 -17.06
CA LEU A 141 15.88 -3.07 -16.90
C LEU A 141 16.49 -3.91 -18.02
N LYS A 142 15.84 -5.00 -18.44
CA LYS A 142 16.37 -5.91 -19.47
C LYS A 142 16.43 -5.26 -20.84
N LYS A 143 15.44 -4.43 -21.18
CA LYS A 143 15.38 -3.73 -22.46
C LYS A 143 16.15 -2.41 -22.48
N GLY A 144 16.66 -1.93 -21.34
CA GLY A 144 17.37 -0.65 -21.25
C GLY A 144 16.50 0.52 -21.71
N ILE A 145 15.22 0.50 -21.33
CA ILE A 145 14.22 1.45 -21.81
C ILE A 145 14.55 2.85 -21.29
N LYS A 146 14.54 3.85 -22.18
CA LYS A 146 14.72 5.25 -21.79
C LYS A 146 13.45 5.81 -21.16
N MET A 147 13.62 6.71 -20.20
CA MET A 147 12.53 7.32 -19.43
C MET A 147 11.43 7.93 -20.30
N ASP A 148 11.77 8.75 -21.29
CA ASP A 148 10.74 9.42 -22.11
C ASP A 148 10.41 8.66 -23.41
N SER A 149 10.64 7.34 -23.43
CA SER A 149 10.37 6.54 -24.61
C SER A 149 8.90 6.14 -24.70
N ALA A 150 8.38 6.09 -25.93
CA ALA A 150 7.06 5.53 -26.21
C ALA A 150 6.92 4.09 -25.69
N CYS A 151 8.01 3.31 -25.72
CA CYS A 151 8.05 1.96 -25.19
C CYS A 151 7.80 1.90 -23.68
N LEU A 152 8.33 2.86 -22.89
CA LEU A 152 8.01 2.94 -21.47
C LEU A 152 6.53 3.24 -21.26
N LYS A 153 5.98 4.22 -22.00
CA LYS A 153 4.56 4.58 -21.92
C LYS A 153 3.66 3.37 -22.22
N GLU A 154 3.94 2.62 -23.27
CA GLU A 154 3.20 1.40 -23.60
C GLU A 154 3.29 0.34 -22.50
N LEU A 155 4.48 0.15 -21.92
CA LEU A 155 4.70 -0.80 -20.83
C LEU A 155 3.90 -0.42 -19.56
N LEU A 156 3.83 0.87 -19.24
CA LEU A 156 3.06 1.37 -18.11
C LEU A 156 1.55 1.26 -18.34
N ILE A 157 1.08 1.47 -19.57
CA ILE A 157 -0.32 1.26 -19.95
C ILE A 157 -0.70 -0.21 -19.80
N ASP A 158 0.13 -1.13 -20.31
CA ASP A 158 -0.07 -2.59 -20.17
C ASP A 158 -0.14 -3.02 -18.69
N HIS A 159 0.72 -2.45 -17.84
CA HIS A 159 0.65 -2.69 -16.40
C HIS A 159 -0.66 -2.19 -15.79
N CYS A 160 -1.12 -0.98 -16.14
CA CYS A 160 -2.40 -0.48 -15.66
C CYS A 160 -3.56 -1.40 -16.09
N ASP A 161 -3.54 -1.89 -17.33
CA ASP A 161 -4.57 -2.79 -17.84
C ASP A 161 -4.63 -4.12 -17.10
N LYS A 162 -3.49 -4.74 -16.83
CA LYS A 162 -3.45 -5.99 -16.05
C LYS A 162 -4.02 -5.83 -14.65
N ILE A 163 -3.73 -4.71 -13.99
CA ILE A 163 -4.23 -4.45 -12.64
C ILE A 163 -5.73 -4.16 -12.68
N VAL A 164 -6.18 -3.31 -13.62
CA VAL A 164 -7.61 -3.01 -13.81
C VAL A 164 -8.41 -4.28 -14.10
N ASP A 165 -7.94 -5.12 -15.02
CA ASP A 165 -8.62 -6.36 -15.38
C ASP A 165 -8.67 -7.33 -14.19
N TYR A 166 -7.59 -7.44 -13.41
CA TYR A 166 -7.58 -8.27 -12.21
C TYR A 166 -8.64 -7.84 -11.19
N PHE A 167 -8.67 -6.56 -10.83
CA PHE A 167 -9.59 -6.07 -9.80
C PHE A 167 -11.03 -5.93 -10.29
N ARG A 168 -11.27 -5.68 -11.59
CA ARG A 168 -12.62 -5.80 -12.17
C ARG A 168 -13.16 -7.21 -12.01
N ASN A 169 -12.36 -8.21 -12.38
CA ASN A 169 -12.73 -9.62 -12.21
C ASN A 169 -12.97 -9.97 -10.73
N LYS A 170 -12.24 -9.37 -9.79
CA LYS A 170 -12.49 -9.54 -8.34
C LYS A 170 -13.83 -8.96 -7.92
N ILE A 171 -14.14 -7.73 -8.32
CA ILE A 171 -15.42 -7.08 -8.01
C ILE A 171 -16.58 -7.84 -8.66
N GLU A 172 -16.47 -8.22 -9.93
CA GLU A 172 -17.52 -8.93 -10.68
C GLU A 172 -17.86 -10.30 -10.07
N LYS A 173 -16.88 -10.99 -9.48
CA LYS A 173 -17.12 -12.23 -8.73
C LYS A 173 -17.91 -12.00 -7.45
N ASN A 174 -17.89 -10.78 -6.91
CA ASN A 174 -18.58 -10.39 -5.69
C ASN A 174 -18.27 -11.28 -4.48
N GLU A 175 -17.06 -11.82 -4.39
CA GLU A 175 -16.64 -12.74 -3.33
C GLU A 175 -15.29 -12.31 -2.76
N ILE A 176 -15.13 -12.46 -1.45
CA ILE A 176 -13.86 -12.31 -0.75
C ILE A 176 -13.72 -13.35 0.37
N ILE A 177 -12.54 -13.93 0.49
CA ILE A 177 -12.16 -14.83 1.58
C ILE A 177 -11.67 -14.00 2.76
N THR A 178 -12.30 -14.19 3.92
CA THR A 178 -11.94 -13.52 5.17
C THR A 178 -11.80 -14.52 6.31
N VAL A 179 -11.14 -14.14 7.40
CA VAL A 179 -11.01 -15.00 8.59
C VAL A 179 -11.88 -14.45 9.71
N LYS A 180 -12.82 -15.27 10.17
CA LYS A 180 -13.72 -14.96 11.27
C LYS A 180 -13.89 -16.18 12.17
N ASP A 181 -13.81 -15.97 13.48
CA ASP A 181 -13.86 -17.05 14.46
C ASP A 181 -12.80 -18.14 14.18
N LYS A 182 -11.63 -17.73 13.69
CA LYS A 182 -10.49 -18.56 13.24
C LYS A 182 -10.77 -19.50 12.06
N GLU A 183 -11.87 -19.29 11.33
CA GLU A 183 -12.21 -20.05 10.13
C GLU A 183 -12.25 -19.13 8.90
N GLU A 184 -11.80 -19.65 7.76
CA GLU A 184 -11.95 -18.97 6.48
C GLU A 184 -13.42 -19.00 6.03
N GLN A 185 -13.93 -17.85 5.59
CA GLN A 185 -15.29 -17.68 5.13
C GLN A 185 -15.29 -16.90 3.82
N ILE A 186 -16.04 -17.39 2.84
CA ILE A 186 -16.36 -16.65 1.62
C ILE A 186 -17.55 -15.76 1.92
N VAL A 187 -17.41 -14.46 1.69
CA VAL A 187 -18.46 -13.46 1.92
C VAL A 187 -18.62 -12.55 0.71
N GLU A 188 -19.79 -11.92 0.58
CA GLU A 188 -20.09 -11.03 -0.53
C GLU A 188 -19.40 -9.65 -0.36
N LEU A 189 -18.86 -9.10 -1.45
CA LEU A 189 -18.28 -7.74 -1.44
C LEU A 189 -19.36 -6.64 -1.36
N TYR A 190 -20.50 -6.88 -2.01
CA TYR A 190 -21.63 -5.98 -2.08
C TYR A 190 -22.95 -6.75 -2.21
N LYS A 191 -24.05 -6.06 -1.90
CA LYS A 191 -25.41 -6.56 -2.09
C LYS A 191 -26.11 -5.77 -3.17
N GLU A 192 -26.85 -6.44 -4.04
CA GLU A 192 -27.72 -5.78 -5.02
C GLU A 192 -29.13 -5.58 -4.44
N ARG A 193 -29.64 -4.34 -4.47
CA ARG A 193 -31.03 -4.03 -4.12
C ARG A 193 -31.61 -3.02 -5.11
N ARG A 194 -32.72 -3.38 -5.76
CA ARG A 194 -33.41 -2.51 -6.75
C ARG A 194 -32.44 -2.02 -7.85
N SER A 195 -31.63 -2.93 -8.39
CA SER A 195 -30.62 -2.64 -9.43
C SER A 195 -29.57 -1.60 -9.02
N LYS A 196 -29.28 -1.51 -7.71
CA LYS A 196 -28.20 -0.71 -7.14
C LYS A 196 -27.29 -1.59 -6.30
N PHE A 197 -26.00 -1.35 -6.37
CA PHE A 197 -24.98 -2.04 -5.59
C PHE A 197 -24.70 -1.29 -4.29
N TYR A 198 -24.65 -2.02 -3.19
CA TYR A 198 -24.36 -1.50 -1.85
C TYR A 198 -23.18 -2.27 -1.29
N PRO A 199 -22.00 -1.64 -1.12
CA PRO A 199 -20.85 -2.26 -0.47
C PRO A 199 -21.22 -2.87 0.88
N ASP A 200 -20.75 -4.09 1.15
CA ASP A 200 -21.03 -4.76 2.42
C ASP A 200 -19.95 -4.47 3.46
N ILE A 201 -20.35 -4.50 4.73
CA ILE A 201 -19.42 -4.35 5.87
C ILE A 201 -19.11 -5.76 6.38
N ILE A 202 -17.85 -6.16 6.24
CA ILE A 202 -17.39 -7.49 6.62
C ILE A 202 -16.67 -7.45 7.95
N GLU A 203 -16.95 -8.43 8.81
CA GLU A 203 -16.25 -8.64 10.08
C GLU A 203 -15.02 -9.51 9.89
N HIS A 204 -13.95 -9.20 10.63
CA HIS A 204 -12.66 -9.86 10.54
C HIS A 204 -12.03 -10.03 11.92
N ASP A 205 -11.33 -11.14 12.13
CA ASP A 205 -10.53 -11.36 13.34
C ASP A 205 -9.20 -10.60 13.26
N VAL A 206 -8.88 -9.88 14.33
CA VAL A 206 -7.59 -9.18 14.52
C VAL A 206 -6.96 -9.67 15.81
N VAL A 207 -5.72 -10.14 15.72
CA VAL A 207 -4.97 -10.66 16.87
C VAL A 207 -4.11 -9.54 17.45
N ILE A 208 -4.28 -9.25 18.73
CA ILE A 208 -3.38 -8.34 19.47
C ILE A 208 -2.23 -9.18 20.02
N LEU A 209 -1.00 -8.89 19.61
CA LEU A 209 0.17 -9.71 19.93
C LEU A 209 0.54 -9.66 21.42
N ASN A 210 0.41 -8.50 22.07
CA ASN A 210 0.79 -8.34 23.48
C ASN A 210 0.04 -9.27 24.46
N ASN A 211 -1.17 -9.73 24.13
CA ASN A 211 -2.02 -10.50 25.03
C ASN A 211 -2.77 -11.64 24.32
N TYR A 212 -2.47 -11.87 23.03
CA TYR A 212 -3.09 -12.86 22.16
C TYR A 212 -4.63 -12.81 22.11
N LYS A 213 -5.23 -11.66 22.45
CA LYS A 213 -6.68 -11.49 22.36
C LYS A 213 -7.08 -11.26 20.90
N VAL A 214 -8.13 -11.95 20.50
CA VAL A 214 -8.80 -11.72 19.22
C VAL A 214 -9.85 -10.63 19.41
N ARG A 215 -9.85 -9.62 18.53
CA ARG A 215 -10.90 -8.62 18.40
C ARG A 215 -11.58 -8.76 17.06
N LYS A 216 -12.90 -8.60 17.03
CA LYS A 216 -13.66 -8.50 15.78
C LYS A 216 -13.64 -7.05 15.34
N MET A 217 -13.13 -6.82 14.14
CA MET A 217 -13.12 -5.51 13.48
C MET A 217 -13.87 -5.59 12.16
N LYS A 218 -14.20 -4.44 11.57
CA LYS A 218 -15.07 -4.33 10.39
C LYS A 218 -14.45 -3.49 9.31
N PHE A 219 -14.60 -3.84 8.05
CA PHE A 219 -14.20 -2.98 6.93
C PHE A 219 -15.08 -3.21 5.72
N VAL A 220 -14.88 -2.36 4.70
CA VAL A 220 -15.59 -2.43 3.43
C VAL A 220 -14.56 -2.73 2.34
N PRO A 221 -14.28 -4.02 2.04
CA PRO A 221 -13.26 -4.39 1.05
C PRO A 221 -13.54 -3.85 -0.35
N TYR A 222 -14.82 -3.72 -0.71
CA TYR A 222 -15.21 -3.11 -1.99
C TYR A 222 -14.53 -1.75 -2.21
N LEU A 223 -14.47 -0.88 -1.18
CA LEU A 223 -13.85 0.45 -1.32
C LEU A 223 -12.36 0.38 -1.61
N ILE A 224 -11.66 -0.64 -1.10
CA ILE A 224 -10.24 -0.85 -1.40
C ILE A 224 -10.06 -1.15 -2.89
N TYR A 225 -10.88 -2.03 -3.44
CA TYR A 225 -10.81 -2.39 -4.85
C TYR A 225 -11.27 -1.26 -5.77
N ASP A 226 -12.29 -0.50 -5.37
CA ASP A 226 -12.79 0.69 -6.06
C ASP A 226 -11.68 1.75 -6.16
N ASP A 227 -10.99 2.06 -5.04
CA ASP A 227 -9.87 3.00 -5.01
C ASP A 227 -8.71 2.56 -5.93
N ILE A 228 -8.37 1.26 -5.93
CA ILE A 228 -7.35 0.71 -6.82
C ILE A 228 -7.75 0.87 -8.28
N LEU A 229 -8.99 0.51 -8.63
CA LEU A 229 -9.49 0.63 -10.00
C LEU A 229 -9.52 2.06 -10.49
N ASP A 230 -10.04 2.98 -9.67
CA ASP A 230 -10.12 4.39 -10.00
C ASP A 230 -8.73 4.96 -10.29
N CYS A 231 -7.75 4.63 -9.45
CA CYS A 231 -6.42 5.15 -9.70
C CYS A 231 -5.77 4.58 -10.95
N TYR A 232 -5.77 3.25 -11.12
CA TYR A 232 -5.12 2.69 -12.31
C TYR A 232 -5.81 3.10 -13.61
N THR A 233 -7.14 3.28 -13.58
CA THR A 233 -7.90 3.82 -14.70
C THR A 233 -7.50 5.28 -14.97
N TYR A 234 -7.40 6.11 -13.93
CA TYR A 234 -6.97 7.50 -14.05
C TYR A 234 -5.53 7.62 -14.57
N ASN A 235 -4.61 6.80 -14.06
CA ASN A 235 -3.23 6.75 -14.51
C ASN A 235 -3.10 6.34 -15.96
N LYS A 236 -3.86 5.32 -16.39
CA LYS A 236 -3.93 4.92 -17.79
C LYS A 236 -4.40 6.08 -18.66
N LYS A 237 -5.46 6.78 -18.24
CA LYS A 237 -5.99 7.95 -18.96
C LYS A 237 -4.92 9.03 -19.14
N LEU A 238 -4.24 9.42 -18.05
CA LEU A 238 -3.17 10.43 -18.10
C LEU A 238 -2.01 10.00 -19.01
N LEU A 239 -1.63 8.72 -18.98
CA LEU A 239 -0.62 8.17 -19.88
C LEU A 239 -1.06 8.31 -21.33
N LEU A 240 -2.30 7.94 -21.67
CA LEU A 240 -2.84 8.01 -23.03
C LEU A 240 -2.88 9.45 -23.55
N GLU A 241 -3.40 10.39 -22.76
CA GLU A 241 -3.56 11.81 -23.11
C GLU A 241 -2.22 12.56 -23.20
N GLY A 242 -1.14 11.99 -22.65
CA GLY A 242 0.18 12.63 -22.65
C GLY A 242 0.31 13.76 -21.63
N GLU A 243 -0.62 13.84 -20.68
CA GLU A 243 -0.64 14.82 -19.58
C GLU A 243 0.24 14.38 -18.39
N LYS A 244 0.87 13.21 -18.48
CA LYS A 244 1.73 12.63 -17.43
C LYS A 244 3.20 12.69 -17.84
N GLU A 245 4.06 13.26 -16.98
CA GLU A 245 5.52 13.07 -17.08
C GLU A 245 5.88 11.58 -16.90
N SER A 246 6.98 11.14 -17.49
CA SER A 246 7.39 9.72 -17.47
C SER A 246 7.58 9.22 -16.04
N TYR A 247 7.05 8.04 -15.73
CA TYR A 247 7.12 7.47 -14.39
C TYR A 247 8.54 6.95 -14.09
N PRO A 248 9.30 7.61 -13.18
CA PRO A 248 10.73 7.42 -13.03
C PRO A 248 11.09 6.07 -12.37
N LEU A 249 11.01 5.00 -13.16
CA LEU A 249 11.34 3.63 -12.73
C LEU A 249 12.78 3.51 -12.26
N ASP A 250 13.70 4.33 -12.77
CA ASP A 250 15.09 4.37 -12.34
C ASP A 250 15.25 4.69 -10.85
N LEU A 251 14.31 5.43 -10.25
CA LEU A 251 14.36 5.75 -8.81
C LEU A 251 14.36 4.51 -7.91
N TRP A 252 13.78 3.40 -8.36
CA TRP A 252 13.82 2.14 -7.62
C TRP A 252 15.26 1.61 -7.50
N GLN A 253 16.07 1.82 -8.53
CA GLN A 253 17.49 1.48 -8.52
C GLN A 253 18.30 2.54 -7.77
N VAL A 254 18.07 3.83 -8.05
CA VAL A 254 18.80 4.96 -7.43
C VAL A 254 18.67 4.92 -5.91
N ASN A 255 17.48 4.60 -5.41
CA ASN A 255 17.21 4.47 -3.98
C ASN A 255 17.56 3.07 -3.41
N GLN A 256 18.18 2.21 -4.23
CA GLN A 256 18.58 0.86 -3.89
C GLN A 256 17.43 0.03 -3.29
N ILE A 257 16.21 0.21 -3.80
CA ILE A 257 15.03 -0.54 -3.37
C ILE A 257 14.97 -1.86 -4.13
N ILE A 258 15.04 -1.82 -5.45
CA ILE A 258 15.14 -3.02 -6.30
C ILE A 258 16.41 -2.92 -7.10
N ASN A 259 17.25 -3.95 -7.04
CA ASN A 259 18.54 -3.98 -7.71
C ASN A 259 18.76 -5.32 -8.40
N LYS A 260 19.66 -5.34 -9.40
CA LYS A 260 20.25 -6.58 -9.90
C LYS A 260 21.09 -7.22 -8.81
N ARG A 261 21.02 -8.56 -8.70
CA ARG A 261 21.79 -9.31 -7.70
C ARG A 261 23.29 -9.09 -7.82
N SER A 262 23.80 -8.94 -9.05
CA SER A 262 25.21 -8.66 -9.34
C SER A 262 25.75 -7.38 -8.70
N ASN A 263 24.88 -6.45 -8.32
CA ASN A 263 25.26 -5.11 -7.85
C ASN A 263 25.25 -4.99 -6.32
N ILE A 264 25.18 -6.12 -5.60
CA ILE A 264 24.95 -6.14 -4.16
C ILE A 264 26.11 -6.84 -3.45
N GLU A 265 26.89 -6.09 -2.68
CA GLU A 265 27.91 -6.65 -1.79
C GLU A 265 27.34 -6.96 -0.39
N ASN A 266 26.36 -6.21 0.12
CA ASN A 266 25.79 -6.38 1.48
C ASN A 266 24.39 -5.77 1.63
N ILE A 267 23.33 -6.38 1.09
CA ILE A 267 21.97 -6.02 1.49
C ILE A 267 21.62 -6.80 2.76
N ASN A 268 21.20 -6.09 3.80
CA ASN A 268 20.64 -6.67 5.00
C ASN A 268 19.30 -7.33 4.64
N LYS A 269 19.30 -8.67 4.55
CA LYS A 269 18.19 -9.47 4.00
C LYS A 269 17.02 -9.67 4.98
N GLU A 270 17.11 -9.15 6.20
CA GLU A 270 16.41 -9.75 7.33
C GLU A 270 15.09 -9.07 7.73
N ILE A 271 14.78 -7.88 7.23
CA ILE A 271 13.58 -7.14 7.66
C ILE A 271 12.49 -7.26 6.59
N TYR A 272 11.86 -8.42 6.45
CA TYR A 272 10.64 -8.58 5.63
C TYR A 272 9.35 -8.23 6.40
N ASP A 273 9.43 -8.16 7.72
CA ASP A 273 8.31 -7.91 8.62
C ASP A 273 8.50 -6.52 9.25
N LEU A 274 7.50 -5.65 9.06
CA LEU A 274 7.55 -4.26 9.48
C LEU A 274 7.70 -4.12 11.00
N LYS A 275 7.32 -5.14 11.79
CA LYS A 275 7.49 -5.13 13.25
C LYS A 275 8.95 -5.06 13.69
N TYR A 276 9.89 -5.46 12.82
CA TYR A 276 11.33 -5.36 13.09
C TYR A 276 11.94 -4.06 12.54
N PHE A 277 11.16 -3.22 11.88
CA PHE A 277 11.60 -1.93 11.39
C PHE A 277 11.56 -0.89 12.52
N ASN A 278 12.66 -0.17 12.72
CA ASN A 278 12.72 0.91 13.71
C ASN A 278 12.20 2.22 13.11
N ILE A 279 11.04 2.69 13.56
CA ILE A 279 10.41 3.94 13.07
C ILE A 279 11.30 5.18 13.27
N SER A 280 12.31 5.16 14.15
CA SER A 280 13.24 6.28 14.26
C SER A 280 14.17 6.44 13.05
N GLU A 281 14.22 5.44 12.16
CA GLU A 281 14.93 5.51 10.88
C GLU A 281 14.20 6.36 9.83
N VAL A 282 12.93 6.70 10.11
CA VAL A 282 12.11 7.62 9.32
C VAL A 282 12.42 9.04 9.79
N ASN A 283 12.58 9.96 8.85
CA ASN A 283 12.75 11.37 9.14
C ASN A 283 11.42 11.95 9.63
N LEU A 284 11.27 11.98 10.94
CA LEU A 284 10.08 12.53 11.57
C LEU A 284 10.12 14.06 11.62
N ASP A 285 11.27 14.71 11.45
CA ASP A 285 11.41 16.16 11.67
C ASP A 285 11.28 16.99 10.37
N ASN A 286 11.48 16.40 9.19
CA ASN A 286 11.43 17.13 7.93
C ASN A 286 9.99 17.26 7.39
N ILE A 287 9.55 18.51 7.24
CA ILE A 287 8.39 18.91 6.44
C ILE A 287 8.79 19.31 5.00
N LEU A 288 10.10 19.45 4.73
CA LEU A 288 10.64 19.97 3.46
C LEU A 288 10.56 18.95 2.33
#